data_AF-A0A537T780-F1
#
_entry.id   AF-A0A537T780-F1
#
_cell.length_a   1.000
_cell.length_b   1.000
_cell.length_c   1.000
_cell.angle_alpha   90.00
_cell.angle_beta   90.00
_cell.angle_gamma   90.00
#
_symmetry.space_group_name_H-M   'P 1'
#
loop_
_entity.id
_entity.type
_entity.pdbx_description
1 polymer ?
#
loop_
_entity_poly.entity_id
_entity_poly.type
_entity_poly.pdbx_seq_one_letter_code
_entity_poly.pdbx_strand_id
1 'polypeptide(L)' 'MLTQVGIVGAGPAGLMLSHLLHRAGIESVILENRSRDYIESRIRAG' A
#
# COMPACT_ATOMS: atom_id res chain seq x y z
N MET A 1 -2.60 16.56 4.14
CA MET A 1 -2.43 16.06 2.76
C MET A 1 -3.81 15.64 2.25
N LEU A 2 -4.13 15.99 1.01
CA LEU A 2 -5.32 15.49 0.32
C LEU A 2 -4.82 14.47 -0.72
N THR A 3 -5.39 13.27 -0.72
CA THR A 3 -5.13 12.20 -1.70
C THR A 3 -6.48 11.73 -2.23
N GLN A 4 -6.53 11.23 -3.47
CA GLN A 4 -7.77 10.70 -4.02
C GLN A 4 -8.16 9.38 -3.34
N VAL A 5 -7.16 8.54 -3.02
CA VAL A 5 -7.36 7.25 -2.36
C VAL A 5 -6.43 7.10 -1.16
N GLY A 6 -6.99 6.75 -0.01
CA GLY A 6 -6.24 6.27 1.15
C GLY A 6 -6.35 4.75 1.26
N ILE A 7 -5.22 4.07 1.40
CA ILE A 7 -5.13 2.60 1.55
C ILE A 7 -4.63 2.30 2.96
N VAL A 8 -5.32 1.44 3.70
CA VAL A 8 -4.91 1.00 5.04
C VAL A 8 -4.34 -0.41 4.96
N GLY A 9 -3.06 -0.55 5.30
CA GLY A 9 -2.31 -1.80 5.28
C GLY A 9 -1.34 -1.92 4.10
N ALA A 10 -0.06 -2.15 4.39
CA ALA A 10 1.00 -2.34 3.38
C ALA A 10 1.28 -3.82 3.08
N GLY A 11 0.23 -4.66 3.04
CA GLY A 11 0.33 -6.05 2.60
C GLY A 11 0.32 -6.20 1.07
N PRO A 12 0.42 -7.44 0.54
CA PRO A 12 0.42 -7.69 -0.90
C PRO A 12 -0.75 -7.03 -1.64
N ALA A 13 -1.96 -7.16 -1.11
CA ALA A 13 -3.15 -6.55 -1.70
C ALA A 13 -3.10 -5.01 -1.74
N GLY A 14 -2.65 -4.37 -0.66
CA GLY A 14 -2.56 -2.90 -0.58
C GLY A 14 -1.48 -2.33 -1.49
N LEU A 15 -0.32 -3.00 -1.57
CA LEU A 15 0.76 -2.64 -2.48
C LEU A 15 0.36 -2.87 -3.95
N MET A 16 -0.31 -3.98 -4.25
CA MET A 16 -0.83 -4.27 -5.58
C MET A 16 -1.87 -3.23 -6.01
N LEU A 17 -2.81 -2.87 -5.13
CA LEU A 17 -3.79 -1.83 -5.40
C LEU A 17 -3.12 -0.48 -5.69
N SER A 18 -2.16 -0.06 -4.86
CA SER A 18 -1.42 1.19 -5.07
C SER A 18 -0.69 1.20 -6.42
N HIS A 19 -0.07 0.08 -6.80
CA HIS A 19 0.56 -0.06 -8.11
C HIS A 19 -0.45 0.09 -9.26
N LEU A 20 -1.62 -0.54 -9.17
CA LEU A 20 -2.67 -0.42 -10.18
C LEU A 20 -3.23 1.00 -10.29
N LEU A 21 -3.47 1.67 -9.15
CA LEU A 21 -3.95 3.05 -9.11
C LEU A 21 -2.93 4.01 -9.74
N HIS A 22 -1.64 3.83 -9.43
CA HIS A 22 -0.58 4.60 -10.07
C HIS A 22 -0.58 4.43 -11.60
N ARG A 23 -0.71 3.19 -12.09
CA ARG A 23 -0.83 2.92 -13.54
C ARG A 23 -2.08 3.53 -14.19
N ALA A 24 -3.13 3.75 -13.41
CA ALA A 24 -4.36 4.41 -13.84
C ALA A 24 -4.30 5.95 -13.71
N GLY A 25 -3.18 6.52 -13.26
CA GLY A 25 -3.06 7.96 -13.02
C GLY A 25 -3.80 8.45 -11.78
N ILE A 26 -4.08 7.55 -10.83
CA ILE A 26 -4.80 7.85 -9.59
C ILE A 26 -3.81 7.96 -8.42
N GLU A 27 -3.76 9.14 -7.82
CA GLU A 27 -2.94 9.39 -6.63
C GLU A 27 -3.46 8.61 -5.42
N SER A 28 -2.55 7.90 -4.75
CA SER A 28 -2.88 7.10 -3.56
C SER A 28 -1.81 7.20 -2.48
N VAL A 29 -2.23 7.07 -1.22
CA VAL A 29 -1.34 7.00 -0.05
C VAL A 29 -1.63 5.73 0.73
N ILE A 30 -0.58 5.01 1.14
CA ILE A 30 -0.69 3.84 2.02
C ILE A 30 -0.32 4.24 3.45
N LEU A 31 -1.15 3.83 4.41
CA LEU A 31 -0.89 3.93 5.84
C LEU A 31 -0.70 2.54 6.43
N GLU A 32 0.40 2.34 7.14
CA GLU A 32 0.74 1.10 7.84
C GLU A 32 1.24 1.44 9.25
N ASN A 33 0.75 0.69 10.24
CA ASN A 33 1.10 0.91 11.66
C ASN A 33 2.37 0.14 12.05
N ARG A 34 2.90 -0.69 11.16
CA ARG A 34 4.16 -1.41 11.33
C ARG A 34 5.29 -0.75 10.54
N SER A 35 6.52 -0.92 11.02
CA SER A 35 7.70 -0.46 10.29
C SER A 35 7.83 -1.19 8.96
N ARG A 36 8.51 -0.54 8.01
CA ARG A 36 8.88 -1.16 6.73
C ARG A 36 9.62 -2.49 6.94
N ASP A 37 10.62 -2.50 7.82
CA ASP A 37 11.41 -3.69 8.13
C ASP A 37 10.53 -4.86 8.61
N TYR A 38 9.53 -4.58 9.46
CA TYR A 38 8.59 -5.61 9.93
C TYR A 38 7.75 -6.19 8.80
N ILE A 39 7.38 -5.37 7.81
CA ILE A 39 6.58 -5.81 6.66
C ILE A 39 7.45 -6.64 5.71
N GLU A 40 8.66 -6.17 5.40
CA GLU A 40 9.58 -6.81 4.45
C GLU A 40 10.12 -8.15 4.99
N SER A 41 10.26 -8.30 6.30
CA SER A 41 10.74 -9.54 6.92
C SER A 41 9.69 -10.66 6.99
N ARG A 42 8.47 -10.44 6.49
CA ARG A 42 7.35 -11.39 6.63
C ARG A 42 6.93 -11.91 5.28
N ILE A 43 6.91 -13.24 5.14
CA ILE A 43 6.20 -13.89 4.04
C ILE A 43 4.70 -13.75 4.31
N ARG A 44 3.98 -13.14 3.36
CA ARG A 44 2.53 -12.98 3.39
C ARG A 44 1.96 -13.60 2.12
N ALA A 45 0.90 -14.38 2.25
CA ALA A 45 0.16 -14.88 1.10
C ALA A 45 -0.70 -13.75 0.51
N GLY A 46 -0.76 -13.68 -0.82
CA GLY A 46 -1.48 -12.64 -1.57
C GLY A 46 -0.69 -12.20 -2.80
#